data_AF-A0A7K3RXD8-F1
#
_entry.id   AF-A0A7K3RXD8-F1
#
_cell.length_a   1.000
_cell.length_b   1.000
_cell.length_c   1.000
_cell.angle_alpha   90.00
_cell.angle_beta   90.00
_cell.angle_gamma   90.00
#
_symmetry.space_group_name_H-M   'P 1'
#
loop_
_entity.id
_entity.type
_entity.pdbx_description
1 polymer ?
#
loop_
_entity_poly.entity_id
_entity_poly.type
_entity_poly.pdbx_seq_one_letter_code
_entity_poly.pdbx_strand_id
1 'polypeptide(L)'
;AADQDPAAVLFGLGYGPVHESLPFAAAVLESVRRTQPAPAASAPALVNAGRRDPADIAERIHHLGELHRAGLVTDAEFTTKKAQLLAEL
;
A
#
# COMPACT_ATOMS: atom_id res chain seq x y z
N ALA A 1 11.02 1.87 -16.00
CA ALA A 1 11.61 2.99 -15.24
C ALA A 1 10.52 4.03 -15.02
N ALA A 2 10.52 4.75 -13.90
CA ALA A 2 9.46 5.71 -13.57
C ALA A 2 9.26 6.80 -14.65
N ASP A 3 10.33 7.15 -15.39
CA ASP A 3 10.32 8.11 -16.51
C ASP A 3 9.55 7.65 -17.76
N GLN A 4 9.13 6.39 -17.81
CA GLN A 4 8.40 5.81 -18.95
C GLN A 4 6.91 5.57 -18.64
N ASP A 5 6.46 5.94 -17.43
CA ASP A 5 5.08 5.79 -17.01
C ASP A 5 4.31 7.10 -17.29
N PRO A 6 3.28 7.11 -18.15
CA PRO A 6 2.50 8.31 -18.44
C PRO A 6 1.69 8.83 -17.24
N ALA A 7 1.55 8.03 -16.17
CA ALA A 7 0.94 8.43 -14.92
C ALA A 7 1.94 8.96 -13.87
N ALA A 8 3.25 8.93 -14.16
CA ALA A 8 4.28 9.41 -13.26
C ALA A 8 4.68 10.86 -13.57
N VAL A 9 4.87 11.67 -12.52
CA VAL A 9 5.43 13.02 -12.61
C VAL A 9 6.76 13.03 -11.88
N LEU A 10 7.84 13.37 -12.59
CA LEU A 10 9.19 13.47 -12.03
C LEU A 10 9.49 14.92 -11.65
N PHE A 11 10.00 15.12 -10.44
CA PHE A 11 10.56 16.39 -9.98
C PHE A 11 12.04 16.19 -9.67
N GLY A 12 12.91 17.03 -10.24
CA GLY A 12 14.36 16.88 -10.08
C GLY A 12 15.13 18.17 -10.31
N LEU A 13 16.35 18.22 -9.74
CA LEU A 13 17.33 19.28 -10.02
C LEU A 13 17.73 19.23 -11.50
N GLY A 14 17.45 20.30 -12.24
CA GLY A 14 17.74 20.41 -13.68
C GLY A 14 16.52 20.70 -14.56
N TYR A 15 15.30 20.59 -14.04
CA TYR A 15 14.04 20.77 -14.80
C TYR A 15 13.28 22.07 -14.46
N GLY A 16 13.93 23.02 -13.78
CA GLY A 16 13.34 24.32 -13.39
C GLY A 16 12.71 24.34 -11.99
N PRO A 17 12.21 25.50 -11.53
CA PRO A 17 11.59 25.64 -10.23
C PRO A 17 10.28 24.84 -10.14
N VAL A 18 10.27 23.82 -9.27
CA VAL A 18 9.11 22.92 -9.08
C VAL A 18 7.82 23.65 -8.70
N HIS A 19 7.91 24.83 -8.06
CA HIS A 19 6.74 25.59 -7.64
C HIS A 19 5.92 26.14 -8.82
N GLU A 20 6.50 26.27 -10.01
CA GLU A 20 5.77 26.69 -11.22
C GLU A 20 4.97 25.53 -11.83
N SER A 21 5.48 24.30 -11.73
CA SER A 21 4.87 23.11 -12.34
C SER A 21 3.97 22.32 -11.39
N LEU A 22 4.13 22.48 -10.07
CA LEU A 22 3.31 21.80 -9.05
C LEU A 22 1.81 22.09 -9.16
N PRO A 23 1.35 23.34 -9.34
CA PRO A 23 -0.09 23.61 -9.51
C PRO A 23 -0.69 22.91 -10.74
N PHE A 24 0.07 22.87 -11.84
CA PHE A 24 -0.33 22.18 -13.07
C PHE A 24 -0.39 20.66 -12.88
N ALA A 25 0.62 20.06 -12.26
CA ALA A 25 0.64 18.62 -11.95
C ALA A 25 -0.53 18.21 -11.03
N ALA A 26 -0.86 19.04 -10.04
CA ALA A 26 -1.99 18.81 -9.14
C ALA A 26 -3.34 18.82 -9.89
N ALA A 27 -3.54 19.80 -10.79
CA ALA A 27 -4.75 19.91 -11.59
C ALA A 27 -4.93 18.75 -12.58
N VAL A 28 -3.85 18.33 -13.24
CA VAL A 28 -3.86 17.15 -14.13
C VAL A 28 -4.20 15.88 -13.35
N LEU A 29 -3.57 15.66 -12.18
CA LEU A 29 -3.86 14.50 -11.33
C LEU A 29 -5.32 14.47 -10.87
N GLU A 30 -5.88 15.62 -10.48
CA GLU A 30 -7.29 15.73 -10.11
C GLU A 30 -8.22 15.41 -11.28
N SER A 31 -7.92 15.93 -12.47
CA SER A 31 -8.69 15.63 -13.69
C SER A 31 -8.66 14.15 -14.04
N VAL A 32 -7.48 13.51 -13.99
CA VAL A 32 -7.34 12.07 -14.23
C VAL A 32 -8.17 11.28 -13.22
N ARG A 33 -8.12 11.62 -11.93
CA ARG A 33 -8.94 10.95 -10.89
C ARG A 33 -10.44 11.08 -11.13
N ARG A 34 -10.91 12.21 -11.68
CA ARG A 34 -12.34 12.43 -11.99
C ARG A 34 -12.79 11.69 -13.24
N THR A 35 -11.91 11.57 -14.24
CA THR A 35 -12.26 11.02 -15.56
C THR A 35 -11.99 9.52 -15.66
N GLN A 36 -11.08 8.97 -14.88
CA GLN A 36 -10.79 7.55 -14.88
C GLN A 36 -11.85 6.82 -14.05
N PRO A 37 -12.63 5.89 -14.63
CA PRO A 37 -13.38 4.92 -13.85
C PRO A 37 -12.36 4.22 -12.98
N ALA A 38 -12.57 4.22 -11.66
CA ALA A 38 -11.59 3.79 -10.67
C ALA A 38 -10.83 2.55 -11.19
N PRO A 39 -9.55 2.69 -11.59
CA PRO A 39 -8.72 1.49 -11.66
C PRO A 39 -8.76 0.93 -10.25
N ALA A 40 -8.79 -0.39 -10.11
CA ALA A 40 -8.55 -1.07 -8.85
C ALA A 40 -7.10 -0.78 -8.41
N ALA A 41 -6.83 0.49 -8.09
CA ALA A 41 -5.68 0.92 -7.35
C ALA A 41 -5.83 0.22 -6.01
N SER A 42 -4.81 -0.53 -5.66
CA SER A 42 -4.57 -1.05 -4.31
C SER A 42 -4.66 0.12 -3.33
N ALA A 43 -5.88 0.45 -2.91
CA ALA A 43 -6.10 1.21 -1.70
C ALA A 43 -5.44 0.42 -0.57
N PRO A 44 -4.85 1.07 0.46
CA PRO A 44 -4.72 0.37 1.72
C PRO A 44 -6.13 -0.08 2.08
N ALA A 45 -6.35 -1.39 2.12
CA ALA A 45 -7.63 -2.01 2.35
C ALA A 45 -8.14 -1.61 3.74
N LEU A 46 -8.75 -0.43 3.83
CA LEU A 46 -9.61 -0.09 4.93
C LEU A 46 -10.92 -0.83 4.71
N VAL A 47 -10.93 -2.01 5.31
CA VAL A 47 -12.08 -2.61 5.98
C VAL A 47 -13.26 -2.98 5.09
N ASN A 48 -13.12 -4.08 4.35
CA ASN A 48 -14.24 -5.02 4.28
C ASN A 48 -14.40 -5.67 5.66
N ALA A 49 -15.14 -4.99 6.54
CA ALA A 49 -15.54 -5.49 7.86
C ALA A 49 -16.69 -6.53 7.75
N GLY A 50 -16.51 -7.53 6.89
CA GLY A 50 -17.53 -8.53 6.61
C GLY A 50 -16.88 -9.79 6.06
N ARG A 51 -16.36 -10.62 6.99
CA ARG A 51 -15.56 -11.84 6.77
C ARG A 51 -14.10 -11.52 6.40
N ARG A 52 -13.17 -11.73 7.33
CA ARG A 52 -11.73 -11.68 7.03
C ARG A 52 -11.47 -12.80 6.03
N ASP A 53 -11.03 -12.44 4.83
CA ASP A 53 -10.73 -13.43 3.82
C ASP A 53 -9.55 -14.29 4.27
N PRO A 54 -9.58 -15.61 3.99
CA PRO A 54 -8.50 -16.51 4.37
C PRO A 54 -7.15 -16.09 3.78
N ALA A 55 -7.17 -15.40 2.63
CA ALA A 55 -5.99 -14.81 2.00
C ALA A 55 -5.36 -13.70 2.86
N ASP A 56 -6.17 -12.79 3.43
CA ASP A 56 -5.67 -11.70 4.28
C ASP A 56 -5.10 -12.21 5.60
N ILE A 57 -5.61 -13.34 6.10
CA ILE A 57 -5.08 -14.01 7.28
C ILE A 57 -3.71 -14.61 6.96
N ALA A 58 -3.56 -15.26 5.80
CA ALA A 58 -2.28 -15.80 5.34
C ALA A 58 -1.21 -14.70 5.19
N GLU A 59 -1.56 -13.56 4.59
CA GLU A 59 -0.67 -12.40 4.45
C GLU A 59 -0.24 -11.84 5.82
N ARG A 60 -1.16 -11.73 6.78
CA ARG A 60 -0.83 -11.29 8.15
C ARG A 60 0.08 -12.27 8.89
N ILE A 61 -0.12 -13.58 8.69
CA ILE A 61 0.77 -14.61 9.24
C ILE A 61 2.17 -14.50 8.62
N HIS A 62 2.26 -14.20 7.32
CA HIS A 62 3.55 -13.97 6.64
C HIS A 62 4.30 -12.77 7.23
N HIS A 63 3.64 -11.62 7.37
CA HIS A 63 4.23 -10.43 8.02
C HIS A 63 4.64 -10.70 9.48
N LEU A 64 3.85 -11.46 10.24
CA LEU A 64 4.21 -11.84 11.60
C LEU A 64 5.50 -12.69 11.63
N GLY A 65 5.72 -13.53 10.61
CA GLY A 65 6.94 -14.32 10.45
C GLY A 65 8.17 -13.48 10.07
N GLU A 66 8.00 -12.44 9.26
CA GLU A 66 9.05 -11.45 8.98
C GLU A 66 9.48 -10.73 10.26
N LEU A 67 8.52 -10.27 11.07
CA LEU A 67 8.80 -9.58 12.34
C LEU A 67 9.51 -10.50 13.35
N HIS A 68 9.13 -11.78 13.40
CA HIS A 68 9.79 -12.77 14.24
C HIS A 68 11.25 -12.99 13.82
N ARG A 69 11.51 -13.14 12.51
CA ARG A 69 12.88 -13.26 11.97
C ARG A 69 13.72 -12.00 12.18
N ALA A 70 13.08 -10.84 12.21
CA ALA A 70 13.73 -9.56 12.55
C ALA A 70 14.03 -9.41 14.06
N GLY A 71 13.59 -10.35 14.91
CA GLY A 71 13.76 -10.29 16.36
C GLY A 71 12.91 -9.23 17.06
N LEU A 72 11.88 -8.71 16.38
CA LEU A 72 10.97 -7.68 16.90
C LEU A 72 9.82 -8.28 17.73
N VAL A 73 9.65 -9.60 17.66
CA VAL A 73 8.61 -10.36 18.34
C VAL A 73 9.28 -11.60 18.93
N THR A 74 8.90 -12.00 20.14
CA THR A 74 9.39 -13.23 20.75
C THR A 74 8.69 -14.48 20.20
N ASP A 75 9.31 -15.66 20.28
CA ASP A 75 8.68 -16.93 19.86
C ASP A 75 7.31 -17.17 20.50
N ALA A 76 7.16 -16.78 21.77
CA ALA A 76 5.90 -16.91 22.51
C ALA A 76 4.81 -16.02 21.91
N GLU A 77 5.11 -14.75 21.66
CA GLU A 77 4.18 -13.79 21.05
C GLU A 77 3.81 -14.17 19.61
N PHE A 78 4.79 -14.66 18.84
CA PHE A 78 4.57 -15.17 17.50
C PHE A 78 3.59 -16.34 17.50
N THR A 79 3.81 -17.32 18.38
CA THR A 79 2.97 -18.52 18.48
C THR A 79 1.54 -18.18 18.91
N THR A 80 1.37 -17.31 19.91
CA THR A 80 0.05 -16.87 20.37
C THR A 80 -0.71 -16.11 19.28
N LYS A 81 -0.07 -15.13 18.61
CA LYS A 81 -0.73 -14.34 17.56
C LYS A 81 -1.04 -15.17 16.31
N LYS A 82 -0.18 -16.13 15.94
CA LYS A 82 -0.44 -17.06 14.85
C LYS A 82 -1.64 -17.96 15.14
N ALA A 83 -1.75 -18.51 16.35
CA ALA A 83 -2.89 -19.32 16.76
C ALA A 83 -4.21 -18.53 16.73
N GLN A 84 -4.18 -17.28 17.20
CA GLN A 84 -5.33 -16.38 17.16
C GLN A 84 -5.78 -16.07 15.71
N LEU A 85 -4.83 -15.80 14.81
CA LEU A 85 -5.13 -15.54 13.40
C LEU A 85 -5.70 -16.76 12.68
N LEU A 86 -5.24 -17.97 13.04
CA LEU A 86 -5.76 -19.22 12.48
C LEU A 86 -7.17 -19.56 13.00
N ALA A 87 -7.51 -19.19 14.24
CA ALA A 87 -8.84 -19.42 14.81
C ALA A 87 -9.94 -18.56 14.17
N GLU A 88 -9.55 -17.62 13.30
CA GLU A 88 -10.45 -16.69 12.64
C GLU A 88 -10.82 -17.11 11.20
N LEU A 89 -10.22 -18.19 10.70
CA LEU A 89 -10.60 -18.88 9.46
C LEU A 89 -11.90 -19.68 9.65
#